data_AF-A0A958X5P6-F1
#
_entry.id   AF-A0A958X5P6-F1
#
_cell.length_a   1.000
_cell.length_b   1.000
_cell.length_c   1.000
_cell.angle_alpha   90.00
_cell.angle_beta   90.00
_cell.angle_gamma   90.00
#
_symmetry.space_group_name_H-M   'P 1'
#
loop_
_entity.id
_entity.type
_entity.pdbx_description
1 polymer ?
#
loop_
_entity_poly.entity_id
_entity_poly.type
_entity_poly.pdbx_seq_one_letter_code
_entity_poly.pdbx_strand_id
1 'polypeptide(L)'
;MVDRPNFSYMIRKNPSLLFFLCFSPLLIPGFSLCSFTENKQVEYAIQTLSVKPGAELTEQYVPLLQGKRVGLVINQSSRIGNRYLIDSLFSLGIQISSIFAPEHGWRGDQDAGATINDSMDLRTGAVIKSLYGANKKPQSADLEKLDVIVFDIQDVGARFYTFISTLFYVMEACAENQKPLIVLDRPNPNGYFVDGPVLEDSLRSFVGIAPIPIVHGCTIAELANMFKGEKWTNGADSLILTLIRCGHYTHDTFYELPIKPSPNLPTVRSVLLYPSLCLFEGTTCSVGRGTDFPFEVVGHPDFQKNCFSFVPEPNPGNKSPLYSGVQCFGYDFRNLSIERIR
;
A
#
# COMPACT_ATOMS: atom_id res chain seq x y z
N MET A 1 -15.90 25.77 34.18
CA MET A 1 -16.45 27.13 34.00
C MET A 1 -15.30 28.10 34.11
N VAL A 2 -14.74 28.48 32.96
CA VAL A 2 -13.77 29.56 32.81
C VAL A 2 -14.10 30.21 31.47
N ASP A 3 -14.26 31.52 31.50
CA ASP A 3 -14.87 32.38 30.49
C ASP A 3 -14.13 32.39 29.15
N ARG A 4 -14.92 32.38 28.05
CA ARG A 4 -14.46 32.73 26.70
C ARG A 4 -15.12 34.04 26.28
N PRO A 5 -14.38 35.04 25.77
CA PRO A 5 -14.99 36.20 25.15
C PRO A 5 -15.36 35.92 23.70
N ASN A 6 -16.61 36.28 23.37
CA ASN A 6 -17.16 36.38 22.03
C ASN A 6 -16.43 37.46 21.22
N PHE A 7 -16.15 37.19 19.95
CA PHE A 7 -15.87 38.21 18.96
C PHE A 7 -16.78 38.00 17.74
N SER A 8 -17.69 38.95 17.54
CA SER A 8 -18.50 39.14 16.35
C SER A 8 -18.56 40.63 16.05
N TYR A 9 -18.89 40.98 14.80
CA TYR A 9 -18.92 42.31 14.12
C TYR A 9 -17.61 42.73 13.44
N MET A 10 -17.57 43.30 12.22
CA MET A 10 -18.53 43.70 11.17
C MET A 10 -17.68 44.07 9.92
N ILE A 11 -18.18 44.12 8.67
CA ILE A 11 -18.52 45.37 7.93
C ILE A 11 -19.08 45.05 6.51
N ARG A 12 -20.33 45.52 6.28
CA ARG A 12 -21.00 46.22 5.13
C ARG A 12 -20.62 45.89 3.66
N LYS A 13 -21.56 45.43 2.81
CA LYS A 13 -22.66 46.12 2.06
C LYS A 13 -22.23 47.13 0.99
N ASN A 14 -22.61 46.87 -0.28
CA ASN A 14 -22.90 47.89 -1.29
C ASN A 14 -24.04 47.42 -2.23
N PRO A 15 -25.18 48.14 -2.34
CA PRO A 15 -26.31 47.78 -3.18
C PRO A 15 -26.50 48.70 -4.42
N SER A 16 -27.47 48.32 -5.27
CA SER A 16 -28.17 49.10 -6.32
C SER A 16 -27.41 49.32 -7.64
N LEU A 17 -28.00 49.14 -8.83
CA LEU A 17 -29.19 49.84 -9.32
C LEU A 17 -29.84 49.06 -10.49
N LEU A 18 -31.18 49.00 -10.49
CA LEU A 18 -32.05 48.54 -11.58
C LEU A 18 -32.89 49.75 -12.00
N PHE A 19 -32.94 50.14 -13.28
CA PHE A 19 -34.00 51.01 -13.81
C PHE A 19 -34.20 50.85 -15.32
N PHE A 20 -35.39 51.25 -15.74
CA PHE A 20 -36.25 50.76 -16.83
C PHE A 20 -36.22 51.61 -18.11
N LEU A 21 -36.83 51.02 -19.17
CA LEU A 21 -37.68 51.61 -20.23
C LEU A 21 -37.11 52.03 -21.60
N CYS A 22 -37.93 51.65 -22.59
CA CYS A 22 -37.88 51.73 -24.04
C CYS A 22 -37.79 53.14 -24.62
N PHE A 23 -37.11 53.30 -25.77
CA PHE A 23 -37.53 54.17 -26.87
C PHE A 23 -37.03 53.63 -28.23
N SER A 24 -37.85 53.87 -29.26
CA SER A 24 -37.88 53.40 -30.65
C SER A 24 -36.68 53.77 -31.56
N PRO A 25 -36.54 53.18 -32.77
CA PRO A 25 -35.28 53.15 -33.51
C PRO A 25 -35.10 54.39 -34.42
N LEU A 26 -33.87 54.90 -34.47
CA LEU A 26 -33.42 55.82 -35.51
C LEU A 26 -32.21 55.19 -36.22
N LEU A 27 -32.38 54.95 -37.53
CA LEU A 27 -31.34 54.51 -38.45
C LEU A 27 -30.21 55.54 -38.53
N ILE A 28 -28.97 55.11 -38.25
CA ILE A 28 -27.75 55.74 -38.77
C ILE A 28 -26.79 54.61 -39.21
N PRO A 29 -26.22 54.66 -40.42
CA PRO A 29 -25.41 53.59 -40.98
C PRO A 29 -23.93 53.71 -40.56
N GLY A 30 -23.27 52.56 -40.44
CA GLY A 30 -21.82 52.47 -40.57
C GLY A 30 -21.04 52.50 -39.26
N PHE A 31 -20.98 51.36 -38.57
CA PHE A 31 -19.80 51.01 -37.78
C PHE A 31 -19.40 49.57 -38.08
N SER A 32 -18.17 49.45 -38.57
CA SER A 32 -17.49 48.21 -38.89
C SER A 32 -17.49 47.30 -37.66
N LEU A 33 -18.01 46.08 -37.81
CA LEU A 33 -17.94 45.02 -36.81
C LEU A 33 -16.47 44.63 -36.61
N CYS A 34 -15.83 45.28 -35.64
CA CYS A 34 -14.59 44.79 -35.06
C CYS A 34 -14.92 43.45 -34.42
N SER A 35 -14.50 42.36 -35.06
CA SER A 35 -14.73 41.01 -34.59
C SER A 35 -14.06 40.86 -33.23
N PHE A 36 -14.85 40.62 -32.19
CA PHE A 36 -14.35 40.19 -30.90
C PHE A 36 -13.54 38.91 -31.12
N THR A 37 -12.22 39.02 -30.95
CA THR A 37 -11.35 37.85 -30.86
C THR A 37 -11.80 37.02 -29.66
N GLU A 38 -12.27 35.81 -29.92
CA GLU A 38 -12.50 34.80 -28.89
C GLU A 38 -11.24 34.69 -28.03
N ASN A 39 -11.38 35.02 -26.75
CA ASN A 39 -10.40 34.70 -25.74
C ASN A 39 -10.29 33.18 -25.69
N LYS A 40 -9.27 32.61 -26.34
CA LYS A 40 -8.88 31.21 -26.14
C LYS A 40 -8.61 31.03 -24.64
N GLN A 41 -9.53 30.38 -23.94
CA GLN A 41 -9.22 29.80 -22.65
C GLN A 41 -8.09 28.81 -22.88
N VAL A 42 -6.90 29.16 -22.38
CA VAL A 42 -5.77 28.25 -22.33
C VAL A 42 -6.11 27.25 -21.22
N GLU A 43 -6.69 26.13 -21.64
CA GLU A 43 -6.90 24.96 -20.79
C GLU A 43 -5.50 24.40 -20.50
N TYR A 44 -4.93 24.79 -19.35
CA TYR A 44 -3.74 24.15 -18.84
C TYR A 44 -4.12 22.72 -18.48
N ALA A 45 -3.81 21.77 -19.37
CA ALA A 45 -3.78 20.37 -19.03
C ALA A 45 -2.80 20.21 -17.86
N ILE A 46 -3.33 20.04 -16.64
CA ILE A 46 -2.53 19.58 -15.52
C ILE A 46 -2.12 18.17 -15.91
N GLN A 47 -0.90 18.05 -16.43
CA GLN A 47 -0.28 16.76 -16.67
C GLN A 47 -0.03 16.16 -15.28
N THR A 48 -0.95 15.33 -14.79
CA THR A 48 -0.79 14.61 -13.54
C THR A 48 0.42 13.71 -13.71
N LEU A 49 1.53 14.07 -13.05
CA LEU A 49 2.74 13.28 -13.07
C LEU A 49 2.41 11.90 -12.47
N SER A 50 2.79 10.83 -13.18
CA SER A 50 2.59 9.47 -12.68
C SER A 50 3.43 9.24 -11.44
N VAL A 51 2.85 8.61 -10.41
CA VAL A 51 3.58 8.22 -9.19
C VAL A 51 4.80 7.38 -9.57
N LYS A 52 5.93 7.66 -8.91
CA LYS A 52 7.18 6.89 -9.05
C LYS A 52 7.50 6.19 -7.74
N PRO A 53 7.29 4.87 -7.64
CA PRO A 53 7.77 4.09 -6.50
C PRO A 53 9.28 4.26 -6.30
N GLY A 54 9.77 4.08 -5.07
CA GLY A 54 11.20 4.23 -4.74
C GLY A 54 12.11 3.33 -5.59
N ALA A 55 11.62 2.15 -6.00
CA ALA A 55 12.34 1.26 -6.92
C ALA A 55 12.61 1.86 -8.31
N GLU A 56 11.82 2.84 -8.76
CA GLU A 56 12.06 3.50 -10.05
C GLU A 56 13.08 4.65 -9.95
N LEU A 57 13.39 5.11 -8.74
CA LEU A 57 14.34 6.20 -8.47
C LEU A 57 15.77 5.68 -8.35
N THR A 58 16.20 4.91 -9.35
CA THR A 58 17.46 4.13 -9.36
C THR A 58 18.70 4.99 -9.08
N GLU A 59 18.70 6.25 -9.52
CA GLU A 59 19.77 7.21 -9.29
C GLU A 59 20.04 7.49 -7.81
N GLN A 60 19.05 7.28 -6.93
CA GLN A 60 19.17 7.57 -5.50
C GLN A 60 19.80 6.42 -4.71
N TYR A 61 19.70 5.17 -5.20
CA TYR A 61 20.10 4.01 -4.41
C TYR A 61 21.04 3.04 -5.12
N VAL A 62 21.03 2.93 -6.46
CA VAL A 62 21.96 2.05 -7.18
C VAL A 62 23.44 2.37 -6.87
N PRO A 63 23.87 3.65 -6.81
CA PRO A 63 25.24 3.98 -6.41
C PRO A 63 25.61 3.48 -5.01
N LEU A 64 24.64 3.41 -4.09
CA LEU A 64 24.82 2.93 -2.73
C LEU A 64 25.02 1.40 -2.66
N LEU A 65 24.69 0.67 -3.73
CA LEU A 65 24.78 -0.79 -3.82
C LEU A 65 26.04 -1.29 -4.54
N GLN A 66 26.74 -0.41 -5.25
CA GLN A 66 27.89 -0.80 -6.06
C GLN A 66 29.04 -1.38 -5.21
N GLY A 67 29.57 -2.52 -5.64
CA GLY A 67 30.65 -3.24 -4.95
C GLY A 67 30.26 -3.85 -3.58
N LYS A 68 28.96 -3.89 -3.24
CA LYS A 68 28.46 -4.46 -1.98
C LYS A 68 27.77 -5.80 -2.20
N ARG A 69 27.82 -6.67 -1.19
CA ARG A 69 26.99 -7.88 -1.09
C ARG A 69 25.59 -7.48 -0.60
N VAL A 70 24.63 -7.49 -1.51
CA VAL A 70 23.27 -7.00 -1.25
C VAL A 70 22.34 -8.15 -0.84
N GLY A 71 21.61 -7.95 0.25
CA GLY A 71 20.43 -8.74 0.58
C GLY A 71 19.15 -8.05 0.14
N LEU A 72 18.20 -8.78 -0.43
CA LEU A 72 16.91 -8.24 -0.88
C LEU A 72 15.77 -8.84 -0.07
N VAL A 73 14.96 -8.03 0.60
CA VAL A 73 13.67 -8.42 1.17
C VAL A 73 12.59 -8.03 0.18
N ILE A 74 12.13 -9.00 -0.61
CA ILE A 74 11.30 -8.77 -1.80
C ILE A 74 10.23 -9.84 -1.96
N ASN A 75 9.17 -9.49 -2.70
CA ASN A 75 8.22 -10.46 -3.24
C ASN A 75 7.87 -10.15 -4.70
N GLN A 76 6.81 -10.76 -5.24
CA GLN A 76 6.41 -10.62 -6.65
C GLN A 76 6.04 -9.19 -7.06
N SER A 77 5.73 -8.32 -6.09
CA SER A 77 5.44 -6.90 -6.30
C SER A 77 6.69 -6.05 -6.50
N SER A 78 7.87 -6.57 -6.15
CA SER A 78 9.16 -5.88 -6.26
C SER A 78 9.59 -5.76 -7.73
N ARG A 79 9.14 -4.67 -8.37
CA ARG A 79 9.34 -4.40 -9.79
C ARG A 79 9.70 -2.94 -10.06
N ILE A 80 10.41 -2.75 -11.17
CA ILE A 80 10.67 -1.47 -11.86
C ILE A 80 9.97 -1.57 -13.22
N GLY A 81 8.88 -0.83 -13.40
CA GLY A 81 7.94 -1.08 -14.49
C GLY A 81 7.55 -2.57 -14.54
N ASN A 82 7.82 -3.23 -15.66
CA ASN A 82 7.45 -4.64 -15.87
C ASN A 82 8.54 -5.66 -15.46
N ARG A 83 9.73 -5.22 -15.03
CA ARG A 83 10.85 -6.10 -14.69
C ARG A 83 11.00 -6.23 -13.18
N TYR A 84 11.33 -7.43 -12.68
CA TYR A 84 11.64 -7.61 -11.26
C TYR A 84 12.85 -6.76 -10.85
N LEU A 85 12.82 -6.19 -9.64
CA LEU A 85 13.91 -5.36 -9.11
C LEU A 85 15.24 -6.10 -9.15
N ILE A 86 15.26 -7.37 -8.71
CA ILE A 86 16.45 -8.21 -8.70
C ILE A 86 17.08 -8.36 -10.09
N ASP A 87 16.27 -8.54 -11.14
CA ASP A 87 16.76 -8.67 -12.52
C ASP A 87 17.36 -7.37 -13.03
N SER A 88 16.75 -6.24 -12.67
CA SER A 88 17.27 -4.91 -12.99
C SER A 88 18.61 -4.67 -12.31
N LEU A 89 18.69 -4.90 -11.00
CA LEU A 89 19.94 -4.72 -10.24
C LEU A 89 21.06 -5.66 -10.70
N PHE A 90 20.74 -6.92 -10.96
CA PHE A 90 21.70 -7.88 -11.49
C PHE A 90 22.24 -7.44 -12.85
N SER A 91 21.38 -6.92 -13.74
CA SER A 91 21.82 -6.41 -15.05
C SER A 91 22.72 -5.16 -14.96
N LEU A 92 22.66 -4.44 -13.84
CA LEU A 92 23.52 -3.29 -13.53
C LEU A 92 24.83 -3.70 -12.80
N GLY A 93 25.10 -5.01 -12.70
CA GLY A 93 26.31 -5.54 -12.07
C GLY A 93 26.28 -5.54 -10.53
N ILE A 94 25.10 -5.36 -9.92
CA ILE A 94 24.97 -5.41 -8.45
C ILE A 94 25.03 -6.86 -7.98
N GLN A 95 25.88 -7.13 -6.99
CA GLN A 95 26.05 -8.46 -6.40
C GLN A 95 24.91 -8.76 -5.41
N ILE A 96 23.91 -9.51 -5.87
CA ILE A 96 22.83 -10.02 -5.01
C ILE A 96 23.28 -11.33 -4.37
N SER A 97 23.39 -11.35 -3.04
CA SER A 97 23.91 -12.51 -2.29
C SER A 97 22.81 -13.32 -1.60
N SER A 98 21.76 -12.64 -1.14
CA SER A 98 20.63 -13.28 -0.46
C SER A 98 19.30 -12.66 -0.84
N ILE A 99 18.25 -13.47 -0.86
CA ILE A 99 16.85 -13.07 -1.02
C ILE A 99 16.10 -13.53 0.23
N PHE A 100 15.45 -12.61 0.91
CA PHE A 100 14.57 -12.87 2.04
C PHE A 100 13.12 -12.76 1.56
N ALA A 101 12.45 -13.90 1.44
CA ALA A 101 11.10 -13.98 0.90
C ALA A 101 10.09 -14.19 2.03
N PRO A 102 9.03 -13.38 2.15
CA PRO A 102 7.93 -13.61 3.09
C PRO A 102 7.03 -14.81 2.70
N GLU A 103 5.74 -14.73 3.02
CA GLU A 103 4.73 -15.81 2.99
C GLU A 103 4.48 -16.53 1.65
N HIS A 104 4.75 -15.92 0.49
CA HIS A 104 4.38 -16.45 -0.85
C HIS A 104 5.59 -16.70 -1.77
N GLY A 105 6.80 -16.85 -1.20
CA GLY A 105 8.01 -16.80 -2.01
C GLY A 105 8.26 -15.40 -2.57
N TRP A 106 9.19 -15.29 -3.52
CA TRP A 106 9.53 -13.99 -4.11
C TRP A 106 9.09 -13.81 -5.58
N ARG A 107 8.85 -14.88 -6.34
CA ARG A 107 8.33 -14.79 -7.71
C ARG A 107 6.79 -14.86 -7.80
N GLY A 108 6.12 -15.27 -6.72
CA GLY A 108 4.66 -15.39 -6.66
C GLY A 108 4.13 -16.69 -7.28
N ASP A 109 5.01 -17.67 -7.49
CA ASP A 109 4.72 -19.02 -7.98
C ASP A 109 4.59 -20.07 -6.85
N GLN A 110 4.67 -19.64 -5.59
CA GLN A 110 4.64 -20.50 -4.40
C GLN A 110 3.44 -20.16 -3.49
N ASP A 111 2.81 -21.19 -2.92
CA ASP A 111 1.60 -21.05 -2.11
C ASP A 111 1.83 -20.25 -0.80
N ALA A 112 0.76 -19.66 -0.27
CA ALA A 112 0.73 -19.06 1.07
C ALA A 112 1.14 -20.09 2.13
N GLY A 113 2.27 -19.85 2.81
CA GLY A 113 2.75 -20.74 3.86
C GLY A 113 3.40 -22.04 3.36
N ALA A 114 3.65 -22.19 2.06
CA ALA A 114 4.56 -23.23 1.59
C ALA A 114 5.95 -23.01 2.19
N THR A 115 6.56 -24.06 2.73
CA THR A 115 7.95 -23.98 3.19
C THR A 115 8.84 -23.73 1.98
N ILE A 116 9.31 -22.50 1.83
CA ILE A 116 10.40 -22.18 0.91
C ILE A 116 11.64 -22.85 1.50
N ASN A 117 11.97 -24.03 1.02
CA ASN A 117 13.25 -24.64 1.37
C ASN A 117 14.36 -23.72 0.88
N ASP A 118 15.39 -23.51 1.72
CA ASP A 118 16.58 -22.74 1.38
C ASP A 118 17.10 -23.20 0.01
N SER A 119 16.86 -22.38 -1.00
CA SER A 119 17.09 -22.69 -2.41
C SER A 119 17.93 -21.58 -3.03
N MET A 120 18.52 -21.81 -4.19
CA MET A 120 19.28 -20.78 -4.90
C MET A 120 18.45 -20.24 -6.05
N ASP A 121 18.46 -18.92 -6.22
CA ASP A 121 17.98 -18.32 -7.45
C ASP A 121 18.94 -18.65 -8.59
N LEU A 122 18.47 -19.40 -9.59
CA LEU A 122 19.31 -19.90 -10.68
C LEU A 122 19.92 -18.79 -11.55
N ARG A 123 19.33 -17.59 -11.55
CA ARG A 123 19.79 -16.48 -12.38
C ARG A 123 20.92 -15.70 -11.72
N THR A 124 20.76 -15.38 -10.44
CA THR A 124 21.69 -14.54 -9.68
C THR A 124 22.67 -15.34 -8.82
N GLY A 125 22.36 -16.61 -8.55
CA GLY A 125 23.08 -17.43 -7.57
C GLY A 125 22.77 -17.07 -6.11
N ALA A 126 21.84 -16.15 -5.86
CA ALA A 126 21.51 -15.69 -4.51
C ALA A 126 20.80 -16.79 -3.71
N VAL A 127 21.13 -16.88 -2.42
CA VAL A 127 20.48 -17.81 -1.50
C VAL A 127 19.11 -17.26 -1.09
N ILE A 128 18.06 -18.05 -1.26
CA ILE A 128 16.69 -17.72 -0.86
C ILE A 128 16.46 -18.21 0.56
N LYS A 129 15.94 -17.32 1.41
CA LYS A 129 15.61 -17.56 2.83
C LYS A 129 14.16 -17.17 3.07
N SER A 130 13.41 -18.06 3.72
CA SER A 130 12.04 -17.76 4.14
C SER A 130 12.03 -16.86 5.38
N LEU A 131 11.23 -15.79 5.34
CA LEU A 131 10.85 -14.96 6.49
C LEU A 131 9.40 -15.25 6.94
N TYR A 132 8.99 -16.52 6.89
CA TYR A 132 7.67 -16.98 7.30
C TYR A 132 7.71 -18.15 8.29
N GLY A 133 6.58 -18.40 8.97
CA GLY A 133 6.45 -19.49 9.93
C GLY A 133 7.30 -19.28 11.18
N ALA A 134 8.20 -20.24 11.47
CA ALA A 134 9.10 -20.17 12.61
C ALA A 134 10.19 -19.09 12.45
N ASN A 135 10.53 -18.73 11.21
CA ASN A 135 11.62 -17.81 10.90
C ASN A 135 11.02 -16.49 10.37
N LYS A 136 10.71 -15.52 11.24
CA LYS A 136 10.13 -14.21 10.83
C LYS A 136 11.15 -13.08 10.76
N LYS A 137 12.37 -13.33 11.22
CA LYS A 137 13.47 -12.36 11.35
C LYS A 137 14.73 -12.93 10.69
N PRO A 138 15.45 -12.14 9.86
CA PRO A 138 16.76 -12.57 9.34
C PRO A 138 17.70 -12.95 10.49
N GLN A 139 18.41 -14.07 10.34
CA GLN A 139 19.36 -14.52 11.36
C GLN A 139 20.70 -13.80 11.20
N SER A 140 21.44 -13.59 12.30
CA SER A 140 22.76 -12.95 12.27
C SER A 140 23.72 -13.59 11.26
N ALA A 141 23.75 -14.92 11.18
CA ALA A 141 24.58 -15.66 10.23
C ALA A 141 24.24 -15.39 8.75
N ASP A 142 22.98 -15.05 8.45
CA ASP A 142 22.58 -14.65 7.10
C ASP A 142 23.03 -13.21 6.80
N LEU A 143 23.00 -12.33 7.80
CA LEU A 143 23.36 -10.92 7.68
C LEU A 143 24.88 -10.68 7.65
N GLU A 144 25.70 -11.53 8.28
CA GLU A 144 27.17 -11.44 8.27
C GLU A 144 27.75 -11.42 6.85
N LYS A 145 27.09 -12.13 5.93
CA LYS A 145 27.48 -12.25 4.51
C LYS A 145 27.06 -11.05 3.66
N LEU A 146 26.39 -10.06 4.26
CA LEU A 146 25.81 -8.92 3.56
C LEU A 146 26.42 -7.61 4.05
N ASP A 147 26.49 -6.64 3.16
CA ASP A 147 26.98 -5.29 3.45
C ASP A 147 25.84 -4.26 3.50
N VAL A 148 24.69 -4.58 2.89
CA VAL A 148 23.49 -3.75 2.86
C VAL A 148 22.26 -4.62 2.58
N ILE A 149 21.12 -4.23 3.15
CA ILE A 149 19.82 -4.86 2.91
C ILE A 149 18.92 -3.84 2.24
N VAL A 150 18.18 -4.28 1.22
CA VAL A 150 17.15 -3.48 0.53
C VAL A 150 15.80 -4.12 0.81
N PHE A 151 14.84 -3.34 1.28
CA PHE A 151 13.45 -3.75 1.46
C PHE A 151 12.59 -3.10 0.37
N ASP A 152 11.88 -3.93 -0.41
CA ASP A 152 10.98 -3.47 -1.48
C ASP A 152 9.78 -4.41 -1.62
N ILE A 153 8.68 -4.08 -0.94
CA ILE A 153 7.45 -4.87 -0.97
C ILE A 153 6.24 -3.92 -0.95
N GLN A 154 5.26 -4.17 -1.83
CA GLN A 154 3.99 -3.45 -1.85
C GLN A 154 3.10 -3.90 -0.69
N ASP A 155 2.74 -2.93 0.16
CA ASP A 155 1.76 -3.09 1.25
C ASP A 155 0.35 -2.63 0.82
N VAL A 156 -0.66 -2.81 1.68
CA VAL A 156 -2.06 -2.43 1.43
C VAL A 156 -2.64 -1.45 2.45
N GLY A 157 -1.87 -1.00 3.45
CA GLY A 157 -2.29 0.03 4.39
C GLY A 157 -3.10 -0.45 5.58
N ALA A 158 -3.04 -1.74 5.91
CA ALA A 158 -3.76 -2.34 7.02
C ALA A 158 -2.80 -3.01 8.00
N ARG A 159 -2.98 -2.78 9.30
CA ARG A 159 -2.08 -3.27 10.38
C ARG A 159 -1.88 -4.79 10.38
N PHE A 160 -2.91 -5.54 10.00
CA PHE A 160 -2.88 -7.00 9.94
C PHE A 160 -2.41 -7.55 8.59
N TYR A 161 -1.95 -6.70 7.68
CA TYR A 161 -1.18 -7.12 6.50
C TYR A 161 0.30 -7.20 6.87
N THR A 162 0.86 -8.41 6.86
CA THR A 162 2.04 -8.73 7.67
C THR A 162 3.38 -8.26 7.12
N PHE A 163 3.43 -7.62 5.94
CA PHE A 163 4.69 -7.11 5.37
C PHE A 163 5.30 -5.98 6.20
N ILE A 164 4.48 -5.16 6.86
CA ILE A 164 4.99 -4.18 7.84
C ILE A 164 5.62 -4.86 9.07
N SER A 165 5.16 -6.07 9.41
CA SER A 165 5.74 -6.87 10.49
C SER A 165 7.05 -7.53 10.07
N THR A 166 7.16 -7.95 8.81
CA THR A 166 8.44 -8.32 8.21
C THR A 166 9.42 -7.15 8.23
N LEU A 167 9.01 -5.95 7.83
CA LEU A 167 9.85 -4.75 7.89
C LEU A 167 10.34 -4.49 9.32
N PHE A 168 9.44 -4.55 10.31
CA PHE A 168 9.77 -4.35 11.72
C PHE A 168 10.91 -5.28 12.18
N TYR A 169 10.80 -6.58 11.90
CA TYR A 169 11.86 -7.53 12.27
C TYR A 169 13.14 -7.38 11.43
N VAL A 170 13.05 -7.01 10.16
CA VAL A 170 14.22 -6.70 9.33
C VAL A 170 14.97 -5.50 9.89
N MET A 171 14.25 -4.44 10.29
CA MET A 171 14.84 -3.26 10.93
C MET A 171 15.57 -3.64 12.22
N GLU A 172 14.93 -4.45 13.07
CA GLU A 172 15.54 -4.92 14.30
C GLU A 172 16.81 -5.76 14.04
N ALA A 173 16.76 -6.71 13.10
CA ALA A 173 17.91 -7.52 12.74
C ALA A 173 19.05 -6.68 12.15
N CYS A 174 18.73 -5.68 11.32
CA CYS A 174 19.71 -4.75 10.78
C CYS A 174 20.37 -3.90 11.88
N ALA A 175 19.59 -3.42 12.85
CA ALA A 175 20.09 -2.66 13.99
C ALA A 175 21.06 -3.48 14.86
N GLU A 176 20.66 -4.70 15.23
CA GLU A 176 21.46 -5.61 16.06
C GLU A 176 22.79 -6.01 15.40
N ASN A 177 22.81 -6.12 14.07
CA ASN A 177 23.97 -6.57 13.30
C ASN A 177 24.70 -5.43 12.58
N GLN A 178 24.35 -4.17 12.89
CA GLN A 178 24.94 -2.96 12.31
C GLN A 178 24.95 -2.96 10.77
N LYS A 179 23.87 -3.47 10.17
CA LYS A 179 23.71 -3.53 8.72
C LYS A 179 22.89 -2.33 8.24
N PRO A 180 23.37 -1.58 7.23
CA PRO A 180 22.56 -0.58 6.56
C PRO A 180 21.32 -1.19 5.92
N LEU A 181 20.18 -0.53 6.12
CA LEU A 181 18.90 -0.86 5.52
C LEU A 181 18.44 0.27 4.61
N ILE A 182 18.13 -0.06 3.36
CA ILE A 182 17.52 0.83 2.38
C ILE A 182 16.07 0.39 2.17
N VAL A 183 15.10 1.27 2.42
CA VAL A 183 13.68 0.99 2.13
C VAL A 183 13.31 1.72 0.85
N LEU A 184 12.90 0.96 -0.17
CA LEU A 184 12.34 1.49 -1.40
C LEU A 184 10.85 1.68 -1.18
N ASP A 185 10.42 2.94 -1.06
CA ASP A 185 9.06 3.24 -0.68
C ASP A 185 8.06 2.88 -1.78
N ARG A 186 6.83 2.55 -1.38
CA ARG A 186 5.73 2.29 -2.30
C ARG A 186 4.46 3.01 -1.82
N PRO A 187 3.59 3.45 -2.74
CA PRO A 187 2.34 4.12 -2.37
C PRO A 187 1.47 3.21 -1.49
N ASN A 188 0.79 3.80 -0.51
CA ASN A 188 -0.20 3.09 0.28
C ASN A 188 -1.57 3.26 -0.41
N PRO A 189 -2.22 2.19 -0.92
CA PRO A 189 -3.53 2.31 -1.58
C PRO A 189 -4.63 2.80 -0.63
N ASN A 190 -4.47 2.55 0.68
CA ASN A 190 -5.32 3.04 1.77
C ASN A 190 -4.65 4.19 2.55
N GLY A 191 -3.73 4.94 1.91
CA GLY A 191 -2.98 6.02 2.54
C GLY A 191 -3.77 7.31 2.77
N TYR A 192 -5.00 7.38 2.28
CA TYR A 192 -5.85 8.59 2.26
C TYR A 192 -6.60 8.85 3.57
N PHE A 193 -6.54 7.92 4.53
CA PHE A 193 -7.22 8.05 5.81
C PHE A 193 -6.51 7.25 6.91
N VAL A 194 -6.87 7.55 8.15
CA VAL A 194 -6.41 6.85 9.36
C VAL A 194 -7.65 6.46 10.16
N ASP A 195 -7.78 5.20 10.54
CA ASP A 195 -8.98 4.71 11.23
C ASP A 195 -8.74 3.47 12.10
N GLY A 196 -9.65 3.24 13.04
CA GLY A 196 -9.66 2.13 13.98
C GLY A 196 -8.79 2.33 15.22
N PRO A 197 -8.95 1.48 16.25
CA PRO A 197 -8.21 1.60 17.50
C PRO A 197 -6.71 1.35 17.29
N VAL A 198 -5.89 2.11 18.00
CA VAL A 198 -4.46 1.81 18.17
C VAL A 198 -4.31 0.48 18.89
N LEU A 199 -3.35 -0.34 18.46
CA LEU A 199 -3.11 -1.66 19.06
C LEU A 199 -2.64 -1.54 20.51
N GLU A 200 -3.31 -2.26 21.41
CA GLU A 200 -2.84 -2.46 22.78
C GLU A 200 -1.65 -3.42 22.81
N ASP A 201 -0.63 -3.10 23.61
CA ASP A 201 0.60 -3.89 23.67
C ASP A 201 0.38 -5.35 24.11
N SER A 202 -0.63 -5.59 24.95
CA SER A 202 -1.05 -6.93 25.38
C SER A 202 -1.57 -7.83 24.24
N LEU A 203 -1.97 -7.22 23.11
CA LEU A 203 -2.47 -7.91 21.91
C LEU A 203 -1.43 -7.97 20.79
N ARG A 204 -0.18 -7.56 21.06
CA ARG A 204 0.90 -7.57 20.07
C ARG A 204 1.14 -8.97 19.53
N SER A 205 1.20 -9.08 18.21
CA SER A 205 1.43 -10.33 17.48
C SER A 205 2.00 -10.06 16.08
N PHE A 206 2.18 -11.09 15.26
CA PHE A 206 2.66 -10.91 13.88
C PHE A 206 1.64 -10.24 12.95
N VAL A 207 0.36 -10.23 13.31
CA VAL A 207 -0.72 -9.50 12.60
C VAL A 207 -1.04 -8.15 13.27
N GLY A 208 -0.14 -7.69 14.14
CA GLY A 208 -0.26 -6.46 14.89
C GLY A 208 1.03 -6.22 15.66
N ILE A 209 2.08 -5.77 14.94
CA ILE A 209 3.44 -5.74 15.52
C ILE A 209 3.75 -4.47 16.30
N ALA A 210 3.01 -3.38 16.05
CA ALA A 210 3.32 -2.04 16.53
C ALA A 210 2.03 -1.32 16.99
N PRO A 211 2.12 -0.32 17.90
CA PRO A 211 0.99 0.46 18.37
C PRO A 211 0.54 1.48 17.33
N ILE A 212 -0.02 0.97 16.23
CA ILE A 212 -0.60 1.75 15.12
C ILE A 212 -2.10 1.45 14.99
N PRO A 213 -2.92 2.34 14.40
CA PRO A 213 -4.34 2.08 14.10
C PRO A 213 -4.55 0.90 13.14
N ILE A 214 -5.81 0.51 12.88
CA ILE A 214 -6.11 -0.54 11.90
C ILE A 214 -5.70 -0.09 10.50
N VAL A 215 -6.15 1.10 10.09
CA VAL A 215 -5.67 1.79 8.90
C VAL A 215 -4.73 2.88 9.35
N HIS A 216 -3.44 2.71 9.05
CA HIS A 216 -2.40 3.59 9.57
C HIS A 216 -2.11 4.80 8.68
N GLY A 217 -2.59 4.83 7.43
CA GLY A 217 -2.39 5.94 6.49
C GLY A 217 -0.96 6.11 5.95
N CYS A 218 0.06 5.60 6.64
CA CYS A 218 1.47 5.75 6.26
C CYS A 218 1.89 4.87 5.07
N THR A 219 2.88 5.33 4.29
CA THR A 219 3.68 4.46 3.40
C THR A 219 4.62 3.58 4.20
N ILE A 220 5.27 2.60 3.54
CA ILE A 220 6.19 1.70 4.22
C ILE A 220 7.47 2.41 4.70
N ALA A 221 7.95 3.42 3.96
CA ALA A 221 9.06 4.25 4.41
C ALA A 221 8.69 5.17 5.58
N GLU A 222 7.47 5.70 5.60
CA GLU A 222 6.96 6.47 6.75
C GLU A 222 6.83 5.60 8.00
N LEU A 223 6.32 4.36 7.86
CA LEU A 223 6.31 3.38 8.95
C LEU A 223 7.72 3.03 9.41
N ALA A 224 8.67 2.80 8.50
CA ALA A 224 10.08 2.55 8.87
C ALA A 224 10.66 3.73 9.67
N ASN A 225 10.37 4.96 9.24
CA ASN A 225 10.81 6.16 9.96
C ASN A 225 10.17 6.26 11.34
N MET A 226 8.87 5.96 11.46
CA MET A 226 8.13 5.99 12.73
C MET A 226 8.63 4.90 13.68
N PHE A 227 8.82 3.66 13.21
CA PHE A 227 9.35 2.57 14.02
C PHE A 227 10.72 2.90 14.61
N LYS A 228 11.58 3.55 13.82
CA LYS A 228 12.88 4.04 14.28
C LYS A 228 12.74 5.22 15.25
N GLY A 229 11.98 6.25 14.88
CA GLY A 229 11.85 7.50 15.64
C GLY A 229 11.20 7.32 17.01
N GLU A 230 10.16 6.48 17.07
CA GLU A 230 9.45 6.14 18.31
C GLU A 230 10.14 5.01 19.09
N LYS A 231 11.29 4.52 18.60
CA LYS A 231 12.10 3.46 19.23
C LYS A 231 11.32 2.18 19.52
N TRP A 232 10.45 1.78 18.60
CA TRP A 232 9.63 0.58 18.78
C TRP A 232 10.39 -0.72 18.50
N THR A 233 11.42 -0.69 17.66
CA THR A 233 12.31 -1.84 17.40
C THR A 233 13.48 -1.83 18.37
N ASN A 234 13.94 -3.02 18.80
CA ASN A 234 15.17 -3.09 19.61
C ASN A 234 16.37 -2.53 18.83
N GLY A 235 17.19 -1.73 19.51
CA GLY A 235 18.37 -1.10 18.89
C GLY A 235 18.05 -0.02 17.85
N ALA A 236 16.83 0.54 17.80
CA ALA A 236 16.41 1.55 16.82
C ALA A 236 17.44 2.68 16.58
N ASP A 237 18.08 3.17 17.64
CA ASP A 237 19.10 4.23 17.57
C ASP A 237 20.35 3.82 16.76
N SER A 238 20.67 2.53 16.72
CA SER A 238 21.81 1.96 15.97
C SER A 238 21.47 1.64 14.51
N LEU A 239 20.20 1.70 14.10
CA LEU A 239 19.79 1.38 12.74
C LEU A 239 20.27 2.45 11.76
N ILE A 240 21.11 2.05 10.81
CA ILE A 240 21.49 2.88 9.66
C ILE A 240 20.39 2.72 8.60
N LEU A 241 19.47 3.69 8.54
CA LEU A 241 18.28 3.65 7.69
C LEU A 241 18.37 4.69 6.58
N THR A 242 18.17 4.26 5.33
CA THR A 242 18.00 5.12 4.17
C THR A 242 16.62 4.88 3.57
N LEU A 243 15.89 5.96 3.27
CA LEU A 243 14.53 5.90 2.74
C LEU A 243 14.50 6.52 1.36
N ILE A 244 14.10 5.76 0.35
CA ILE A 244 13.89 6.24 -1.03
C ILE A 244 12.40 6.48 -1.20
N ARG A 245 11.96 7.72 -0.90
CA ARG A 245 10.54 8.10 -0.89
C ARG A 245 9.94 8.09 -2.30
N CYS A 246 8.64 7.82 -2.39
CA CYS A 246 7.92 7.89 -3.66
C CYS A 246 8.01 9.30 -4.27
N GLY A 247 8.23 9.36 -5.58
CA GLY A 247 8.07 10.57 -6.38
C GLY A 247 6.60 10.79 -6.76
N HIS A 248 6.14 12.04 -6.74
CA HIS A 248 4.80 12.43 -7.21
C HIS A 248 3.64 11.74 -6.47
N TYR A 249 3.83 11.38 -5.20
CA TYR A 249 2.81 10.77 -4.34
C TYR A 249 2.42 11.72 -3.19
N THR A 250 1.13 11.78 -2.91
CA THR A 250 0.55 12.38 -1.70
C THR A 250 -0.46 11.41 -1.10
N HIS A 251 -0.86 11.61 0.15
CA HIS A 251 -1.91 10.79 0.77
C HIS A 251 -3.27 10.88 0.05
N ASP A 252 -3.53 11.96 -0.70
CA ASP A 252 -4.74 12.08 -1.53
C ASP A 252 -4.66 11.30 -2.85
N THR A 253 -3.47 10.78 -3.20
CA THR A 253 -3.27 10.09 -4.48
C THR A 253 -3.98 8.74 -4.48
N PHE A 254 -4.90 8.55 -5.43
CA PHE A 254 -5.43 7.22 -5.73
C PHE A 254 -4.37 6.40 -6.47
N TYR A 255 -4.03 5.24 -5.93
CA TYR A 255 -3.03 4.35 -6.51
C TYR A 255 -3.59 2.94 -6.66
N GLU A 256 -3.79 2.52 -7.91
CA GLU A 256 -4.14 1.16 -8.28
C GLU A 256 -2.88 0.30 -8.33
N LEU A 257 -2.88 -0.81 -7.60
CA LEU A 257 -1.73 -1.70 -7.54
C LEU A 257 -1.54 -2.41 -8.90
N PRO A 258 -0.36 -2.29 -9.54
CA PRO A 258 -0.14 -2.91 -10.85
C PRO A 258 -0.02 -4.44 -10.76
N ILE A 259 0.28 -4.97 -9.58
CA ILE A 259 0.42 -6.39 -9.28
C ILE A 259 -0.42 -6.70 -8.04
N LYS A 260 -1.18 -7.80 -8.09
CA LYS A 260 -1.97 -8.30 -6.96
C LYS A 260 -1.04 -8.53 -5.75
N PRO A 261 -1.28 -7.90 -4.59
CA PRO A 261 -0.37 -7.98 -3.46
C PRO A 261 -0.44 -9.35 -2.76
N SER A 262 -1.59 -10.04 -2.86
CA SER A 262 -1.77 -11.43 -2.45
C SER A 262 -2.78 -12.15 -3.36
N PRO A 263 -2.83 -13.49 -3.35
CA PRO A 263 -3.82 -14.24 -4.13
C PRO A 263 -5.28 -13.91 -3.78
N ASN A 264 -5.55 -13.51 -2.53
CA ASN A 264 -6.89 -13.18 -2.05
C ASN A 264 -7.20 -11.67 -2.07
N LEU A 265 -6.32 -10.84 -2.62
CA LEU A 265 -6.61 -9.43 -2.91
C LEU A 265 -6.48 -9.16 -4.41
N PRO A 266 -7.35 -9.76 -5.24
CA PRO A 266 -7.16 -9.76 -6.69
C PRO A 266 -7.56 -8.45 -7.38
N THR A 267 -8.30 -7.57 -6.71
CA THR A 267 -8.87 -6.34 -7.29
C THR A 267 -8.59 -5.12 -6.41
N VAL A 268 -8.66 -3.91 -6.99
CA VAL A 268 -8.66 -2.66 -6.21
C VAL A 268 -9.74 -2.66 -5.13
N ARG A 269 -10.93 -3.18 -5.45
CA ARG A 269 -12.04 -3.24 -4.49
C ARG A 269 -11.71 -4.10 -3.28
N SER A 270 -11.17 -5.30 -3.49
CA SER A 270 -10.74 -6.18 -2.40
C SER A 270 -9.68 -5.52 -1.52
N VAL A 271 -8.74 -4.77 -2.10
CA VAL A 271 -7.71 -4.01 -1.37
C VAL A 271 -8.30 -2.89 -0.51
N LEU A 272 -9.27 -2.15 -1.03
CA LEU A 272 -9.92 -1.05 -0.29
C LEU A 272 -10.90 -1.55 0.77
N LEU A 273 -11.57 -2.69 0.54
CA LEU A 273 -12.47 -3.32 1.51
C LEU A 273 -11.72 -4.15 2.57
N TYR A 274 -10.47 -4.53 2.31
CA TYR A 274 -9.69 -5.39 3.20
C TYR A 274 -9.64 -4.89 4.66
N PRO A 275 -9.39 -3.59 4.95
CA PRO A 275 -9.35 -3.12 6.33
C PRO A 275 -10.66 -3.31 7.10
N SER A 276 -11.80 -3.30 6.39
CA SER A 276 -13.13 -3.52 6.99
C SER A 276 -13.49 -5.00 7.07
N LEU A 277 -13.31 -5.75 5.97
CA LEU A 277 -13.81 -7.12 5.85
C LEU A 277 -12.88 -8.14 6.52
N CYS A 278 -11.58 -7.88 6.61
CA CYS A 278 -10.66 -8.80 7.27
C CYS A 278 -10.92 -8.97 8.77
N LEU A 279 -11.65 -8.04 9.41
CA LEU A 279 -12.07 -8.19 10.80
C LEU A 279 -12.99 -9.41 11.01
N PHE A 280 -13.72 -9.83 9.96
CA PHE A 280 -14.56 -11.03 10.02
C PHE A 280 -13.73 -12.33 10.07
N GLU A 281 -12.43 -12.31 9.76
CA GLU A 281 -11.57 -13.48 9.97
C GLU A 281 -11.40 -13.83 11.45
N GLY A 282 -11.69 -12.89 12.37
CA GLY A 282 -11.82 -13.14 13.80
C GLY A 282 -13.18 -13.74 14.22
N THR A 283 -14.03 -14.12 13.26
CA THR A 283 -15.38 -14.65 13.49
C THR A 283 -15.59 -15.95 12.71
N THR A 284 -16.80 -16.51 12.75
CA THR A 284 -17.17 -17.67 11.90
C THR A 284 -17.59 -17.27 10.49
N CYS A 285 -17.64 -15.98 10.13
CA CYS A 285 -18.09 -15.57 8.80
C CYS A 285 -17.02 -15.83 7.73
N SER A 286 -17.44 -16.32 6.56
CA SER A 286 -16.59 -16.35 5.37
C SER A 286 -16.54 -14.97 4.72
N VAL A 287 -15.32 -14.54 4.39
CA VAL A 287 -15.03 -13.30 3.64
C VAL A 287 -14.86 -13.56 2.14
N GLY A 288 -15.36 -14.70 1.64
CA GLY A 288 -15.31 -15.05 0.22
C GLY A 288 -13.99 -15.66 -0.26
N ARG A 289 -13.06 -16.02 0.63
CA ARG A 289 -11.91 -16.86 0.23
C ARG A 289 -12.43 -18.18 -0.37
N GLY A 290 -11.79 -18.65 -1.43
CA GLY A 290 -12.29 -19.78 -2.22
C GLY A 290 -13.32 -19.41 -3.30
N THR A 291 -13.58 -18.13 -3.50
CA THR A 291 -14.36 -17.62 -4.65
C THR A 291 -13.47 -16.75 -5.55
N ASP A 292 -14.03 -16.22 -6.63
CA ASP A 292 -13.35 -15.25 -7.50
C ASP A 292 -13.34 -13.81 -6.92
N PHE A 293 -14.01 -13.59 -5.79
CA PHE A 293 -14.23 -12.28 -5.17
C PHE A 293 -13.96 -12.26 -3.65
N PRO A 294 -12.78 -12.75 -3.20
CA PRO A 294 -12.38 -12.66 -1.80
C PRO A 294 -12.29 -11.20 -1.34
N PHE A 295 -12.73 -10.95 -0.10
CA PHE A 295 -12.86 -9.61 0.48
C PHE A 295 -13.74 -8.65 -0.34
N GLU A 296 -14.73 -9.18 -1.04
CA GLU A 296 -15.82 -8.38 -1.62
C GLU A 296 -17.21 -8.88 -1.19
N VAL A 297 -17.26 -9.87 -0.29
CA VAL A 297 -18.48 -10.47 0.26
C VAL A 297 -18.26 -10.88 1.72
N VAL A 298 -19.35 -11.00 2.48
CA VAL A 298 -19.36 -11.64 3.81
C VAL A 298 -20.57 -12.54 3.90
N GLY A 299 -20.41 -13.77 4.39
CA GLY A 299 -21.53 -14.69 4.57
C GLY A 299 -21.26 -15.85 5.51
N HIS A 300 -22.34 -16.55 5.86
CA HIS A 300 -22.33 -17.72 6.73
C HIS A 300 -23.44 -18.69 6.29
N PRO A 301 -23.30 -20.02 6.45
CA PRO A 301 -24.35 -20.98 6.08
C PRO A 301 -25.70 -20.73 6.78
N ASP A 302 -25.66 -20.24 8.02
CA ASP A 302 -26.85 -20.01 8.85
C ASP A 302 -27.50 -18.62 8.64
N PHE A 303 -26.98 -17.77 7.76
CA PHE A 303 -27.64 -16.50 7.44
C PHE A 303 -28.92 -16.72 6.64
N GLN A 304 -29.81 -15.72 6.62
CA GLN A 304 -31.12 -15.82 5.97
C GLN A 304 -30.98 -16.15 4.47
N LYS A 305 -31.70 -17.17 4.01
CA LYS A 305 -31.55 -17.76 2.67
C LYS A 305 -32.09 -16.90 1.51
N ASN A 306 -32.73 -15.78 1.82
CA ASN A 306 -33.28 -14.84 0.85
C ASN A 306 -32.28 -13.74 0.44
N CYS A 307 -31.05 -13.77 0.95
CA CYS A 307 -29.97 -12.85 0.59
C CYS A 307 -29.09 -13.40 -0.55
N PHE A 308 -28.11 -12.60 -0.99
CA PHE A 308 -27.03 -13.07 -1.87
C PHE A 308 -26.37 -14.33 -1.29
N SER A 309 -25.91 -15.23 -2.17
CA SER A 309 -25.23 -16.45 -1.74
C SER A 309 -24.03 -16.79 -2.61
N PHE A 310 -23.07 -17.50 -2.02
CA PHE A 310 -21.86 -17.97 -2.68
C PHE A 310 -21.40 -19.31 -2.06
N VAL A 311 -20.61 -20.07 -2.81
CA VAL A 311 -20.02 -21.34 -2.35
C VAL A 311 -18.51 -21.21 -2.44
N PRO A 312 -17.78 -21.18 -1.31
CA PRO A 312 -16.32 -21.27 -1.31
C PRO A 312 -15.84 -22.62 -1.84
N GLU A 313 -14.82 -22.62 -2.69
CA GLU A 313 -14.17 -23.83 -3.21
C GLU A 313 -12.64 -23.70 -3.16
N PRO A 314 -11.88 -24.80 -3.02
CA PRO A 314 -10.43 -24.77 -3.04
C PRO A 314 -9.91 -24.17 -4.35
N ASN A 315 -9.00 -23.20 -4.26
CA ASN A 315 -8.37 -22.55 -5.41
C ASN A 315 -6.88 -22.24 -5.13
N PRO A 316 -6.10 -21.71 -6.09
CA PRO A 316 -4.69 -21.39 -5.86
C PRO A 316 -4.46 -20.38 -4.71
N GLY A 317 -5.43 -19.52 -4.42
CA GLY A 317 -5.31 -18.55 -3.33
C GLY A 317 -5.69 -19.08 -1.95
N ASN A 318 -6.50 -20.14 -1.87
CA ASN A 318 -6.83 -20.82 -0.63
C ASN A 318 -7.23 -22.28 -0.91
N LYS A 319 -6.42 -23.23 -0.48
CA LYS A 319 -6.67 -24.68 -0.65
C LYS A 319 -7.70 -25.25 0.32
N SER A 320 -7.96 -24.56 1.42
CA SER A 320 -8.86 -25.00 2.50
C SER A 320 -9.72 -23.83 2.97
N PRO A 321 -10.57 -23.25 2.10
CA PRO A 321 -11.40 -22.13 2.49
C PRO A 321 -12.45 -22.52 3.52
N LEU A 322 -12.81 -21.58 4.39
CA LEU A 322 -13.91 -21.75 5.34
C LEU A 322 -15.20 -22.03 4.57
N TYR A 323 -15.94 -23.06 4.99
CA TYR A 323 -17.17 -23.55 4.33
C TYR A 323 -16.95 -24.04 2.89
N SER A 324 -15.80 -24.66 2.60
CA SER A 324 -15.54 -25.34 1.33
C SER A 324 -16.70 -26.26 0.91
N GLY A 325 -17.27 -26.05 -0.27
CA GLY A 325 -18.40 -26.81 -0.82
C GLY A 325 -19.75 -26.55 -0.13
N VAL A 326 -19.82 -25.60 0.80
CA VAL A 326 -21.04 -25.29 1.58
C VAL A 326 -21.57 -23.90 1.19
N GLN A 327 -22.86 -23.84 0.85
CA GLN A 327 -23.51 -22.58 0.50
C GLN A 327 -23.56 -21.62 1.69
N CYS A 328 -23.03 -20.42 1.49
CA CYS A 328 -23.06 -19.30 2.42
C CYS A 328 -24.04 -18.25 1.92
N PHE A 329 -24.81 -17.65 2.82
CA PHE A 329 -25.70 -16.53 2.53
C PHE A 329 -25.17 -15.26 3.19
N GLY A 330 -25.39 -14.08 2.60
CA GLY A 330 -24.94 -12.83 3.20
C GLY A 330 -24.95 -11.62 2.27
N TYR A 331 -23.92 -10.79 2.42
CA TYR A 331 -23.83 -9.46 1.83
C TYR A 331 -22.83 -9.43 0.68
N ASP A 332 -23.21 -8.72 -0.39
CA ASP A 332 -22.43 -8.55 -1.61
C ASP A 332 -21.99 -7.10 -1.76
N PHE A 333 -20.68 -6.86 -1.79
CA PHE A 333 -20.08 -5.54 -1.93
C PHE A 333 -19.45 -5.30 -3.31
N ARG A 334 -19.52 -6.27 -4.23
CA ARG A 334 -18.88 -6.21 -5.56
C ARG A 334 -19.36 -5.05 -6.43
N ASN A 335 -20.58 -4.57 -6.18
CA ASN A 335 -21.20 -3.45 -6.90
C ASN A 335 -21.00 -2.09 -6.23
N LEU A 336 -20.25 -2.00 -5.12
CA LEU A 336 -19.85 -0.69 -4.57
C LEU A 336 -18.86 -0.01 -5.52
N SER A 337 -19.13 1.27 -5.80
CA SER A 337 -18.21 2.12 -6.56
C SER A 337 -16.96 2.41 -5.73
N ILE A 338 -15.82 2.63 -6.40
CA ILE A 338 -14.55 2.89 -5.72
C ILE A 338 -14.62 4.18 -4.90
N GLU A 339 -15.33 5.18 -5.41
CA GLU A 339 -15.57 6.47 -4.77
C GLU A 339 -16.45 6.37 -3.52
N ARG A 340 -17.22 5.29 -3.36
CA ARG A 340 -18.04 5.05 -2.16
C ARG A 340 -17.28 4.29 -1.10
N ILE A 341 -16.26 3.53 -1.49
CA ILE A 341 -15.40 2.79 -0.55
C ILE A 341 -14.33 3.73 0.04
N ARG A 342 -13.82 4.67 -0.76
CA ARG A 342 -12.90 5.74 -0.32
C ARG A 342 -13.64 6.89 0.33
#